data_AF-A0A921MBY1-F1
#
_entry.id   AF-A0A921MBY1-F1
#
_cell.length_a   1.000
_cell.length_b   1.000
_cell.length_c   1.000
_cell.angle_alpha   90.00
_cell.angle_beta   90.00
_cell.angle_gamma   90.00
#
_symmetry.space_group_name_H-M   'P 1'
#
loop_
_entity.id
_entity.type
_entity.pdbx_description
1 polymer ?
#
loop_
_entity_poly.entity_id
_entity_poly.type
_entity_poly.pdbx_seq_one_letter_code
_entity_poly.pdbx_strand_id
1 'polypeptide(L)'
;MLYVVGIVLFLVGISLSIALHELGHLVPAKRFGVKVTRYMIGFGPTLWSTRRGETVYGVKALPLGGFIAMPGMYPPREQAEARLGGGRRRAPRRGRLFATAVEDARQLSNEELEPGEEHRAFYALSVPKRLAVMFGGPVVNLVLGILGLAV
;
A
#
# COMPACT_ATOMS: atom_id res chain seq x y z
N MET A 1 -28.85 21.56 -10.49
CA MET A 1 -27.49 22.07 -10.78
C MET A 1 -26.60 22.06 -9.54
N LEU A 2 -26.94 22.78 -8.46
CA LEU A 2 -26.15 22.82 -7.21
C LEU A 2 -25.90 21.44 -6.57
N TYR A 3 -26.88 20.53 -6.62
CA TYR A 3 -26.73 19.17 -6.11
C TYR A 3 -25.62 18.38 -6.81
N VAL A 4 -25.56 18.44 -8.15
CA VAL A 4 -24.53 17.76 -8.94
C VAL A 4 -23.14 18.34 -8.63
N VAL A 5 -23.06 19.66 -8.50
CA VAL A 5 -21.81 20.33 -8.09
C VAL A 5 -21.37 19.85 -6.70
N GLY A 6 -22.30 19.74 -5.74
CA GLY A 6 -22.01 19.23 -4.40
C GLY A 6 -21.46 17.79 -4.40
N ILE A 7 -22.05 16.89 -5.20
CA ILE A 7 -21.56 15.52 -5.36
C ILE A 7 -20.14 15.51 -5.92
N VAL A 8 -19.88 16.29 -6.98
CA VAL A 8 -18.55 16.34 -7.60
C VAL A 8 -17.51 16.84 -6.61
N LEU A 9 -17.79 17.92 -5.87
CA LEU A 9 -16.89 18.44 -4.84
C LEU A 9 -16.64 17.42 -3.72
N PHE A 10 -17.67 16.69 -3.29
CA PHE A 10 -17.53 15.65 -2.29
C PHE A 10 -16.62 14.50 -2.77
N LEU A 11 -16.81 14.02 -4.00
CA LEU A 11 -15.96 12.97 -4.59
C LEU A 11 -14.51 13.43 -4.75
N VAL A 12 -14.30 14.67 -5.17
CA VAL A 12 -12.96 15.27 -5.26
C VAL A 12 -12.33 15.38 -3.87
N GLY A 13 -13.07 15.82 -2.86
CA GLY A 13 -12.61 15.93 -1.48
C GLY A 13 -12.20 14.57 -0.90
N ILE A 14 -13.01 13.53 -1.10
CA ILE A 14 -12.66 12.15 -0.73
C ILE A 14 -11.39 11.69 -1.44
N SER A 15 -11.32 11.90 -2.77
CA SER A 15 -10.15 11.49 -3.56
C SER A 15 -8.87 12.15 -3.05
N LEU A 16 -8.94 13.44 -2.71
CA LEU A 16 -7.83 14.19 -2.16
C LEU A 16 -7.43 13.70 -0.75
N SER A 17 -8.41 13.46 0.12
CA SER A 17 -8.17 12.91 1.46
C SER A 17 -7.44 11.56 1.40
N ILE A 18 -7.91 10.65 0.53
CA ILE A 18 -7.26 9.35 0.33
C ILE A 18 -5.84 9.52 -0.25
N ALA A 19 -5.66 10.41 -1.23
CA ALA A 19 -4.33 10.68 -1.76
C ALA A 19 -3.37 11.16 -0.64
N LEU A 20 -3.81 12.08 0.20
CA LEU A 20 -2.99 12.56 1.32
C LEU A 20 -2.71 11.45 2.35
N HIS A 21 -3.70 10.58 2.64
CA HIS A 21 -3.51 9.41 3.49
C HIS A 21 -2.41 8.47 2.98
N GLU A 22 -2.50 8.06 1.71
CA GLU A 22 -1.51 7.19 1.08
C GLU A 22 -0.13 7.87 1.01
N LEU A 23 -0.10 9.20 0.83
CA LEU A 23 1.13 9.99 0.87
C LEU A 23 1.77 9.95 2.27
N GLY A 24 0.95 9.94 3.32
CA GLY A 24 1.37 9.76 4.71
C GLY A 24 2.14 8.45 4.95
N HIS A 25 1.82 7.39 4.20
CA HIS A 25 2.60 6.14 4.22
C HIS A 25 3.83 6.21 3.30
N LEU A 26 3.67 6.79 2.10
CA LEU A 26 4.71 6.85 1.07
C LEU A 26 5.96 7.63 1.53
N VAL A 27 5.76 8.79 2.17
CA VAL A 27 6.84 9.68 2.61
C VAL A 27 7.79 8.99 3.60
N PRO A 28 7.32 8.43 4.74
CA PRO A 28 8.20 7.71 5.67
C PRO A 28 8.80 6.47 5.04
N ALA A 29 8.07 5.73 4.19
CA ALA A 29 8.61 4.54 3.52
C ALA A 29 9.84 4.89 2.66
N LYS A 30 9.72 5.90 1.79
CA LYS A 30 10.84 6.38 0.97
C LYS A 30 11.98 6.94 1.82
N ARG A 31 11.66 7.66 2.90
CA ARG A 31 12.68 8.20 3.82
C ARG A 31 13.46 7.11 4.55
N PHE A 32 12.85 5.96 4.82
CA PHE A 32 13.52 4.82 5.43
C PHE A 32 14.22 3.90 4.41
N GLY A 33 14.24 4.27 3.13
CA GLY A 33 14.90 3.51 2.07
C GLY A 33 14.10 2.32 1.53
N VAL A 34 12.81 2.23 1.87
CA VAL A 34 11.93 1.17 1.34
C VAL A 34 11.60 1.46 -0.11
N LYS A 35 11.72 0.44 -0.97
CA LYS A 35 11.28 0.52 -2.36
C LYS A 35 9.76 0.59 -2.40
N VAL A 36 9.22 1.58 -3.10
CA VAL A 36 7.77 1.70 -3.32
C VAL A 36 7.51 1.70 -4.81
N THR A 37 6.79 0.70 -5.30
CA THR A 37 6.66 0.42 -6.73
C THR A 37 5.41 1.03 -7.33
N ARG A 38 4.34 1.13 -6.53
CA ARG A 38 3.07 1.72 -6.97
C ARG A 38 2.48 2.59 -5.88
N TYR A 39 1.89 3.69 -6.31
CA TYR A 39 1.06 4.59 -5.53
C TYR A 39 -0.19 4.87 -6.36
N MET A 40 -1.34 4.36 -5.92
CA MET A 40 -2.57 4.40 -6.68
C MET A 40 -3.68 5.03 -5.83
N ILE A 41 -4.33 6.04 -6.38
CA ILE A 41 -5.50 6.67 -5.77
C ILE A 41 -6.73 6.06 -6.44
N GLY A 42 -7.60 5.44 -5.67
CA GLY A 42 -8.81 4.77 -6.13
C GLY A 42 -8.65 3.27 -6.40
N PHE A 43 -9.75 2.67 -6.87
CA PHE A 43 -9.86 1.27 -7.28
C PHE A 43 -10.46 1.13 -8.69
N GLY A 44 -10.36 -0.07 -9.26
CA GLY A 44 -10.90 -0.38 -10.59
C GLY A 44 -9.95 -0.03 -11.74
N PRO A 45 -10.48 0.24 -12.95
CA PRO A 45 -9.66 0.51 -14.13
C PRO A 45 -8.80 1.77 -13.91
N THR A 46 -7.55 1.70 -14.37
CA THR A 46 -6.61 2.82 -14.28
C THR A 46 -7.02 3.87 -15.31
N LEU A 47 -7.39 5.06 -14.85
CA LEU A 47 -7.70 6.20 -15.72
C LEU A 47 -6.42 6.83 -16.25
N TRP A 48 -5.43 6.96 -15.36
CA TRP A 48 -4.15 7.56 -15.70
C TRP A 48 -3.05 7.01 -14.80
N SER A 49 -1.84 6.84 -15.34
CA SER A 49 -0.66 6.48 -14.57
C SER A 49 0.60 7.04 -15.21
N THR A 50 1.55 7.48 -14.38
CA THR A 50 2.88 7.94 -14.77
C THR A 50 3.93 7.29 -13.89
N ARG A 51 5.07 6.89 -14.49
CA ARG A 51 6.21 6.38 -13.74
C ARG A 51 7.15 7.54 -13.42
N ARG A 52 7.47 7.72 -12.13
CA ARG A 52 8.54 8.63 -11.67
C ARG A 52 9.55 7.87 -10.82
N GLY A 53 10.76 7.71 -11.38
CA GLY A 53 11.78 6.85 -10.79
C GLY A 53 11.31 5.41 -10.75
N GLU A 54 11.33 4.81 -9.56
CA GLU A 54 10.89 3.43 -9.31
C GLU A 54 9.40 3.30 -8.98
N THR A 55 8.68 4.41 -8.77
CA THR A 55 7.28 4.40 -8.36
C THR A 55 6.36 4.78 -9.51
N VAL A 56 5.34 3.95 -9.76
CA VAL A 56 4.22 4.28 -10.66
C VAL A 56 3.13 4.97 -9.86
N TYR A 57 2.89 6.24 -10.16
CA TYR A 57 1.82 7.06 -9.60
C TYR A 57 0.61 6.98 -10.52
N GLY A 58 -0.59 6.74 -9.99
CA GLY A 58 -1.78 6.66 -10.84
C GLY A 58 -3.09 6.95 -10.11
N VAL A 59 -4.11 7.19 -10.92
CA VAL A 59 -5.49 7.41 -10.49
C VAL A 59 -6.39 6.39 -11.17
N LYS A 60 -7.28 5.79 -10.40
CA LYS A 60 -8.24 4.79 -10.83
C LYS A 60 -9.66 5.36 -10.76
N ALA A 61 -10.58 4.72 -11.48
CA ALA A 61 -11.91 5.26 -11.72
C ALA A 61 -12.78 5.41 -10.45
N LEU A 62 -12.60 4.54 -9.46
CA LEU A 62 -13.43 4.56 -8.25
C LEU A 62 -12.66 5.21 -7.09
N PRO A 63 -13.07 6.38 -6.57
CA PRO A 63 -12.38 7.07 -5.49
C PRO A 63 -12.70 6.50 -4.09
N LEU A 64 -12.88 5.18 -3.99
CA LEU A 64 -13.31 4.49 -2.76
C LEU A 64 -12.15 3.95 -1.90
N GLY A 65 -10.93 4.36 -2.20
CA GLY A 65 -9.73 4.05 -1.42
C GLY A 65 -8.47 4.32 -2.23
N GLY A 66 -7.35 3.73 -1.82
CA GLY A 66 -6.06 3.87 -2.45
C GLY A 66 -5.15 2.76 -1.95
N PHE A 67 -3.98 2.62 -2.58
CA PHE A 67 -2.97 1.70 -2.07
C PHE A 67 -1.56 2.11 -2.49
N ILE A 68 -0.61 1.76 -1.62
CA ILE A 68 0.81 1.72 -1.93
C ILE A 68 1.30 0.27 -2.01
N ALA A 69 2.06 -0.05 -3.05
CA ALA A 69 2.73 -1.34 -3.17
C ALA A 69 4.17 -1.19 -2.67
N MET A 70 4.47 -1.88 -1.56
CA MET A 70 5.81 -1.99 -0.98
C MET A 70 6.22 -3.46 -1.05
N PRO A 71 7.23 -3.81 -1.87
CA PRO A 71 7.74 -5.15 -1.92
C PRO A 71 8.24 -5.64 -0.56
N GLY A 72 8.05 -6.93 -0.28
CA GLY A 72 8.39 -7.52 1.01
C GLY A 72 7.39 -7.20 2.13
N MET A 73 6.12 -6.96 1.81
CA MET A 73 5.03 -7.05 2.80
C MET A 73 4.85 -8.48 3.34
N TYR A 74 5.33 -9.48 2.60
CA TYR A 74 5.31 -10.88 2.99
C TYR A 74 6.73 -11.46 2.97
N PRO A 75 7.18 -12.13 4.03
CA PRO A 75 8.50 -12.75 4.04
C PRO A 75 8.58 -13.88 2.99
N PRO A 76 9.75 -14.08 2.35
CA PRO A 76 10.00 -15.24 1.49
C PRO A 76 9.69 -16.54 2.22
N ARG A 77 9.18 -17.53 1.49
CA ARG A 77 8.71 -18.81 2.06
C ARG A 77 9.79 -19.50 2.89
N GLU A 78 11.04 -19.47 2.45
CA GLU A 78 12.18 -20.04 3.19
C GLU A 78 12.37 -19.38 4.57
N GLN A 79 12.24 -18.06 4.66
CA GLN A 79 12.38 -17.34 5.93
C GLN A 79 11.15 -17.53 6.84
N ALA A 80 9.95 -17.65 6.25
CA ALA A 80 8.73 -17.95 6.98
C ALA A 80 8.74 -19.39 7.55
N GLU A 81 9.18 -20.36 6.74
CA GLU A 81 9.32 -21.76 7.15
C GLU A 81 10.44 -21.95 8.20
N ALA A 82 11.53 -21.18 8.10
CA ALA A 82 12.59 -21.15 9.12
C ALA A 82 12.11 -20.58 10.47
N ARG A 83 11.28 -19.51 10.46
CA ARG A 83 10.71 -18.93 11.69
C ARG A 83 9.59 -19.78 12.32
N LEU A 84 8.87 -20.57 11.51
CA LEU A 84 7.74 -21.39 11.95
C LEU A 84 8.12 -22.83 12.34
N GLY A 85 9.42 -23.17 12.36
CA GLY A 85 9.88 -24.46 12.84
C GLY A 85 9.50 -25.64 11.94
N GLY A 86 9.66 -25.51 10.61
CA GLY A 86 9.72 -26.66 9.70
C GLY A 86 8.47 -27.54 9.62
N GLY A 87 7.29 -27.05 10.01
CA GLY A 87 6.03 -27.79 9.92
C GLY A 87 5.18 -27.38 8.72
N ARG A 88 5.08 -28.22 7.69
CA ARG A 88 4.08 -28.09 6.61
C ARG A 88 2.67 -28.23 7.19
N ARG A 89 2.08 -27.15 7.72
CA ARG A 89 0.65 -27.14 8.07
C ARG A 89 -0.16 -27.10 6.77
N ARG A 90 -0.65 -28.28 6.39
CA ARG A 90 -1.46 -28.54 5.20
C ARG A 90 -2.77 -27.74 5.33
N ALA A 91 -2.90 -26.66 4.57
CA ALA A 91 -4.11 -25.85 4.56
C ALA A 91 -5.32 -26.68 4.07
N PRO A 92 -6.50 -26.55 4.69
CA PRO A 92 -7.69 -27.30 4.28
C PRO A 92 -8.14 -26.94 2.86
N ARG A 93 -8.70 -27.90 2.12
CA ARG A 93 -9.05 -27.84 0.68
C ARG A 93 -9.82 -26.58 0.24
N ARG A 94 -10.65 -25.99 1.12
CA ARG A 94 -11.44 -24.77 0.86
C ARG A 94 -10.63 -23.47 0.97
N GLY A 95 -9.54 -23.49 1.75
CA GLY A 95 -8.59 -22.39 1.87
C GLY A 95 -7.53 -22.37 0.77
N ARG A 96 -7.51 -23.37 -0.12
CA ARG A 96 -6.47 -23.51 -1.14
C ARG A 96 -6.50 -22.40 -2.19
N LEU A 97 -7.69 -21.95 -2.61
CA LEU A 97 -7.86 -20.85 -3.56
C LEU A 97 -7.41 -19.50 -2.98
N PHE A 98 -7.76 -19.25 -1.72
CA PHE A 98 -7.30 -18.05 -1.01
C PHE A 98 -5.80 -18.11 -0.73
N ALA A 99 -5.29 -19.28 -0.33
CA ALA A 99 -3.85 -19.50 -0.15
C ALA A 99 -3.08 -19.30 -1.45
N THR A 100 -3.55 -19.82 -2.59
CA THR A 100 -2.91 -19.60 -3.89
C THR A 100 -3.01 -18.15 -4.33
N ALA A 101 -4.14 -17.46 -4.16
CA ALA A 101 -4.24 -16.03 -4.48
C ALA A 101 -3.29 -15.18 -3.62
N VAL A 102 -3.09 -15.55 -2.35
CA VAL A 102 -2.11 -14.93 -1.46
C VAL A 102 -0.68 -15.27 -1.89
N GLU A 103 -0.41 -16.50 -2.34
CA GLU A 103 0.90 -16.92 -2.87
C GLU A 103 1.25 -16.18 -4.18
N ASP A 104 0.28 -16.03 -5.09
CA ASP A 104 0.43 -15.30 -6.35
C ASP A 104 0.67 -13.80 -6.07
N ALA A 105 -0.07 -13.20 -5.13
CA ALA A 105 0.17 -11.84 -4.69
C ALA A 105 1.56 -11.66 -4.05
N ARG A 106 2.08 -12.69 -3.37
CA ARG A 106 3.43 -12.71 -2.80
C ARG A 106 4.51 -12.80 -3.87
N GLN A 107 4.34 -13.67 -4.86
CA GLN A 107 5.27 -13.82 -5.97
C GLN A 107 5.35 -12.53 -6.78
N LEU A 108 4.20 -11.96 -7.16
CA LEU A 108 4.16 -10.67 -7.87
C LEU A 108 4.81 -9.54 -7.08
N SER A 109 4.65 -9.52 -5.76
CA SER A 109 5.27 -8.50 -4.91
C SER A 109 6.77 -8.70 -4.76
N ASN A 110 7.27 -9.93 -4.69
CA ASN A 110 8.69 -10.22 -4.56
C ASN A 110 9.43 -10.13 -5.90
N GLU A 111 8.76 -10.36 -7.04
CA GLU A 111 9.29 -10.15 -8.39
C GLU A 111 9.60 -8.67 -8.68
N GLU A 112 8.97 -7.73 -7.98
CA GLU A 112 9.30 -6.30 -8.10
C GLU A 112 10.61 -5.91 -7.37
N LEU A 113 11.21 -6.81 -6.57
CA LEU A 113 12.56 -6.65 -6.00
C LEU A 113 13.60 -7.29 -6.93
N GLU A 114 14.60 -6.51 -7.33
CA GLU A 114 15.73 -7.08 -8.08
C GLU A 114 16.65 -7.88 -7.15
N PRO A 115 17.33 -8.95 -7.63
CA PRO A 115 18.27 -9.72 -6.82
C PRO A 115 19.34 -8.80 -6.18
N GLY A 116 19.34 -8.70 -4.84
CA GLY A 116 20.23 -7.81 -4.07
C GLY A 116 19.55 -6.59 -3.43
N GLU A 117 18.32 -6.25 -3.82
CA GLU A 117 17.55 -5.14 -3.23
C GLU A 117 16.74 -5.53 -1.97
N GLU A 118 16.96 -6.72 -1.42
CA GLU A 118 16.22 -7.22 -0.25
C GLU A 118 16.33 -6.31 0.98
N HIS A 119 17.43 -5.57 1.10
CA HIS A 119 17.63 -4.57 2.16
C HIS A 119 16.64 -3.40 2.09
N ARG A 120 16.01 -3.18 0.94
CA ARG A 120 14.98 -2.16 0.68
C ARG A 120 13.56 -2.70 0.83
N ALA A 121 13.41 -3.97 1.20
CA ALA A 121 12.12 -4.58 1.46
C ALA A 121 11.48 -4.01 2.73
N PHE A 122 10.16 -3.93 2.78
CA PHE A 122 9.45 -3.43 3.96
C PHE A 122 9.75 -4.28 5.23
N TYR A 123 9.91 -5.61 5.08
CA TYR A 123 10.30 -6.49 6.18
C TYR A 123 11.75 -6.31 6.65
N ALA A 124 12.59 -5.55 5.96
CA ALA A 124 13.96 -5.28 6.40
C ALA A 124 14.01 -4.15 7.45
N LEU A 125 12.96 -3.32 7.53
CA LEU A 125 12.88 -2.23 8.50
C LEU A 125 12.80 -2.74 9.95
N SER A 126 13.38 -1.98 10.88
CA SER A 126 13.13 -2.19 12.31
C SER A 126 11.66 -1.93 12.65
N VAL A 127 11.15 -2.59 13.70
CA VAL A 127 9.74 -2.48 14.12
C VAL A 127 9.29 -1.02 14.31
N PRO A 128 10.06 -0.12 14.94
CA PRO A 128 9.63 1.28 15.07
C PRO A 128 9.47 2.00 13.73
N LYS A 129 10.35 1.73 12.76
CA LYS A 129 10.25 2.32 11.40
C LYS A 129 9.01 1.79 10.67
N ARG A 130 8.69 0.51 10.80
CA ARG A 130 7.45 -0.05 10.22
C ARG A 130 6.21 0.57 10.83
N LEU A 131 6.19 0.73 12.15
CA LEU A 131 5.08 1.39 12.84
C LEU A 131 4.94 2.84 12.37
N ALA A 132 6.04 3.59 12.25
CA ALA A 132 6.00 4.96 11.72
C ALA A 132 5.42 5.01 10.29
N VAL A 133 5.76 4.06 9.42
CA VAL A 133 5.15 3.96 8.09
C VAL A 133 3.65 3.62 8.21
N MET A 134 3.27 2.63 9.01
CA MET A 134 1.87 2.22 9.18
C MET A 134 0.98 3.29 9.82
N PHE A 135 1.50 4.11 10.73
CA PHE A 135 0.74 5.19 11.36
C PHE A 135 0.76 6.49 10.54
N GLY A 136 1.63 6.60 9.53
CA GLY A 136 1.75 7.78 8.69
C GLY A 136 0.43 8.21 8.04
N GLY A 137 -0.32 7.28 7.45
CA GLY A 137 -1.64 7.57 6.87
C GLY A 137 -2.68 8.04 7.90
N PRO A 138 -2.93 7.28 8.99
CA PRO A 138 -3.84 7.72 10.05
C PRO A 138 -3.50 9.08 10.66
N VAL A 139 -2.21 9.40 10.81
CA VAL A 139 -1.76 10.73 11.29
C VAL A 139 -2.16 11.83 10.31
N VAL A 140 -2.02 11.61 9.00
CA VAL A 140 -2.48 12.58 8.00
C VAL A 140 -3.99 12.81 8.11
N ASN A 141 -4.79 11.75 8.30
CA ASN A 141 -6.23 11.90 8.49
C ASN A 141 -6.57 12.70 9.74
N LEU A 142 -5.85 12.47 10.84
CA LEU A 142 -6.05 13.24 12.08
C LEU A 142 -5.74 14.72 11.86
N VAL A 143 -4.65 15.04 11.16
CA VAL A 143 -4.29 16.41 10.81
C VAL A 143 -5.36 17.04 9.92
N LEU A 144 -5.82 16.34 8.89
CA LEU A 144 -6.89 16.82 8.01
C LEU A 144 -8.20 17.05 8.77
N GLY A 145 -8.54 16.17 9.72
CA GLY A 145 -9.70 16.33 10.58
C GLY A 145 -9.60 17.57 11.47
N ILE A 146 -8.45 17.79 12.11
CA ILE A 146 -8.20 18.99 12.92
C ILE A 146 -8.27 20.26 12.07
N LEU A 147 -7.62 20.27 10.90
CA LEU A 147 -7.65 21.41 9.98
C LEU A 147 -9.06 21.68 9.45
N GLY A 148 -9.81 20.63 9.13
CA GLY A 148 -11.19 20.73 8.67
C GLY A 148 -12.17 21.20 9.75
N LEU A 149 -11.86 21.01 11.03
CA LEU A 149 -12.63 21.55 12.16
C LEU A 149 -12.25 22.99 12.51
N ALA A 150 -11.07 23.45 12.09
CA ALA A 150 -10.56 24.79 12.36
C ALA A 150 -11.01 25.85 11.33
N VAL A 151 -11.72 25.43 10.27
CA VAL A 151 -12.29 26.27 9.20
C VAL A 151 -13.80 26.26 9.32
#